data_AF-A0A443SKV1-F1
#
_entry.id   AF-A0A443SKV1-F1
#
_cell.length_a   1.000
_cell.length_b   1.000
_cell.length_c   1.000
_cell.angle_alpha   90.00
_cell.angle_beta   90.00
_cell.angle_gamma   90.00
#
_symmetry.space_group_name_H-M   'P 1'
#
loop_
_entity.id
_entity.type
_entity.pdbx_description
1 polymer ?
#
loop_
_entity_poly.entity_id
_entity_poly.type
_entity_poly.pdbx_seq_one_letter_code
_entity_poly.pdbx_strand_id
1 'polypeptide(L)'
;MNVISADVGSNSVRVAITHFSRENCGRILANVSKEITVHSRNSRIYEQNTAEIWKQLCACIKECLRKSNLDYTTISGIAFTATCSLVVVEKK
;
A
#
# COMPACT_ATOMS: atom_id res chain seq x y z
N MET A 1 14.93 8.85 9.27
CA MET A 1 13.95 7.78 9.53
C MET A 1 13.38 7.27 8.22
N ASN A 2 13.12 5.96 8.13
CA ASN A 2 12.49 5.34 6.97
C ASN A 2 11.02 5.06 7.31
N VAL A 3 10.11 5.39 6.40
CA VAL A 3 8.66 5.20 6.58
C VAL A 3 8.13 4.39 5.40
N ILE A 4 7.29 3.39 5.67
CA ILE A 4 6.49 2.73 4.63
C ILE A 4 5.23 3.57 4.41
N SER A 5 5.00 3.99 3.18
CA SER A 5 3.79 4.70 2.75
C SER A 5 2.99 3.78 1.84
N ALA A 6 1.81 3.38 2.30
CA ALA A 6 0.86 2.55 1.57
C ALA A 6 -0.30 3.39 1.05
N ASP A 7 -0.59 3.25 -0.24
CA ASP A 7 -1.66 3.95 -0.95
C ASP A 7 -2.52 2.95 -1.71
N VAL A 8 -3.78 2.79 -1.29
CA VAL A 8 -4.77 1.91 -1.92
C VAL A 8 -5.67 2.75 -2.83
N GLY A 9 -5.38 2.72 -4.13
CA GLY A 9 -6.21 3.35 -5.16
C GLY A 9 -7.33 2.43 -5.65
N SER A 10 -8.12 2.92 -6.61
CA SER A 10 -9.25 2.16 -7.15
C SER A 10 -8.85 0.88 -7.88
N ASN A 11 -7.69 0.86 -8.55
CA ASN A 11 -7.26 -0.27 -9.39
C ASN A 11 -5.91 -0.84 -8.98
N SER A 12 -5.25 -0.26 -7.97
CA SER A 12 -3.96 -0.77 -7.51
C SER A 12 -3.65 -0.40 -6.06
N VAL A 13 -2.80 -1.22 -5.45
CA VAL A 13 -2.10 -0.88 -4.22
C VAL A 13 -0.67 -0.48 -4.55
N ARG A 14 -0.27 0.68 -4.04
CA ARG A 14 1.05 1.27 -4.20
C ARG A 14 1.73 1.37 -2.84
N VAL A 15 3.00 1.02 -2.79
CA VAL A 15 3.83 1.17 -1.59
C VAL A 15 5.11 1.87 -1.97
N ALA A 16 5.55 2.80 -1.14
CA ALA A 16 6.86 3.41 -1.21
C ALA A 16 7.55 3.34 0.16
N ILE A 17 8.87 3.23 0.16
CA ILE A 17 9.67 3.49 1.36
C ILE A 17 10.34 4.86 1.17
N THR A 18 10.07 5.77 2.09
CA THR A 18 10.54 7.15 2.02
C THR A 18 11.47 7.44 3.19
N HIS A 19 12.62 8.05 2.88
CA HIS A 19 13.58 8.52 3.85
C HIS A 19 13.31 9.98 4.22
N PHE A 20 13.40 10.26 5.51
CA PHE A 20 13.33 11.60 6.08
C PHE A 20 14.55 11.84 6.96
N SER A 21 15.35 12.86 6.62
CA SER A 21 16.41 13.41 7.45
C SER A 21 16.22 14.92 7.59
N ARG A 22 17.04 15.57 8.41
CA ARG A 22 17.02 17.04 8.51
C ARG A 22 17.45 17.74 7.20
N GLU A 23 18.26 17.06 6.40
CA GLU A 23 18.84 17.58 5.16
C GLU A 23 18.03 17.17 3.93
N ASN A 24 17.32 16.05 4.00
CA ASN A 24 16.55 15.51 2.89
C ASN A 24 15.24 14.88 3.40
N CYS A 25 14.14 15.59 3.17
CA CYS A 25 12.81 15.11 3.45
C CYS A 25 12.18 14.55 2.18
N GLY A 26 11.70 13.30 2.22
CA GLY A 26 10.85 12.77 1.18
C GLY A 26 11.56 11.97 0.09
N ARG A 27 12.83 11.57 0.27
CA ARG A 27 13.53 10.75 -0.72
C ARG A 27 12.94 9.34 -0.80
N ILE A 28 12.39 8.97 -1.95
CA ILE A 28 11.90 7.61 -2.19
C ILE A 28 13.08 6.66 -2.38
N LEU A 29 13.15 5.62 -1.54
CA LEU A 29 14.18 4.58 -1.58
C LEU A 29 13.78 3.42 -2.49
N ALA A 30 12.50 3.06 -2.48
CA ALA A 30 11.91 2.06 -3.36
C ALA A 30 10.41 2.29 -3.47
N ASN A 31 9.81 1.89 -4.59
CA ASN A 31 8.36 1.82 -4.74
C ASN A 31 7.95 0.56 -5.51
N VAL A 32 6.74 0.09 -5.24
CA VAL A 32 6.11 -1.07 -5.87
C VAL A 32 4.62 -0.78 -6.03
N SER A 33 4.04 -1.17 -7.17
CA SER A 33 2.61 -1.11 -7.43
C SER A 33 2.13 -2.48 -7.87
N LYS A 34 0.97 -2.90 -7.39
CA LYS A 34 0.27 -4.10 -7.85
C LYS A 34 -1.20 -3.80 -8.09
N GLU A 35 -1.72 -4.33 -9.18
CA GLU A 35 -3.13 -4.20 -9.53
C GLU A 35 -4.01 -4.96 -8.53
N ILE A 36 -5.22 -4.44 -8.34
CA ILE A 36 -6.31 -5.11 -7.62
C ILE A 36 -7.50 -5.23 -8.54
N THR A 37 -8.25 -6.31 -8.40
CA THR A 37 -9.39 -6.58 -9.26
C THR A 37 -10.56 -5.67 -8.88
N VAL A 38 -11.17 -5.03 -9.89
CA VAL A 38 -12.46 -4.34 -9.75
C VAL A 38 -13.53 -5.17 -10.45
N HIS A 39 -14.50 -5.63 -9.68
CA HIS A 39 -15.68 -6.33 -10.19
C HIS A 39 -16.77 -5.31 -10.49
N SER A 40 -17.29 -5.33 -11.71
CA SER A 40 -18.42 -4.48 -12.11
C SER A 40 -19.60 -5.35 -12.49
N ARG A 41 -20.75 -5.13 -11.84
CA ARG A 41 -22.01 -5.84 -12.17
C ARG A 41 -22.81 -5.08 -13.23
N ASN A 42 -22.66 -3.76 -13.27
CA ASN A 42 -23.21 -2.84 -14.27
C ASN A 42 -22.46 -1.49 -14.20
N SER A 43 -22.90 -0.49 -14.95
CA SER A 43 -22.28 0.84 -15.02
C SER A 43 -22.31 1.68 -13.73
N ARG A 44 -22.94 1.20 -12.65
CA ARG A 44 -23.09 1.92 -11.38
C ARG A 44 -22.57 1.15 -10.16
N ILE A 45 -22.35 -0.16 -10.28
CA ILE A 45 -21.94 -1.02 -9.16
C ILE A 45 -20.52 -1.51 -9.42
N TYR A 46 -19.60 -1.08 -8.54
CA TYR A 46 -18.20 -1.45 -8.52
C TYR A 46 -17.84 -2.01 -7.15
N GLU A 47 -17.28 -3.20 -7.14
CA GLU A 47 -16.94 -3.96 -5.94
C GLU A 47 -15.47 -4.40 -6.02
N GLN A 48 -14.84 -4.56 -4.86
CA GLN A 48 -13.46 -5.00 -4.72
C GLN A 48 -13.37 -6.04 -3.61
N ASN A 49 -12.34 -6.88 -3.65
CA ASN A 49 -12.10 -7.89 -2.62
C ASN A 49 -11.08 -7.40 -1.59
N THR A 50 -11.49 -7.22 -0.34
CA THR A 50 -10.61 -6.74 0.75
C THR A 50 -9.46 -7.71 1.05
N ALA A 51 -9.67 -9.02 0.90
CA ALA A 51 -8.61 -10.02 1.09
C ALA A 51 -7.56 -9.94 -0.02
N GLU A 52 -7.97 -9.66 -1.26
CA GLU A 52 -7.05 -9.40 -2.37
C GLU A 52 -6.26 -8.11 -2.14
N ILE A 53 -6.93 -7.01 -1.80
CA ILE A 53 -6.28 -5.72 -1.48
C ILE A 53 -5.20 -5.93 -0.40
N TRP A 54 -5.55 -6.59 0.70
CA TRP A 54 -4.61 -6.84 1.79
C TRP A 54 -3.43 -7.72 1.36
N LYS A 55 -3.69 -8.79 0.59
CA LYS A 55 -2.66 -9.67 0.04
C LYS A 55 -1.68 -8.91 -0.85
N GLN A 56 -2.19 -8.07 -1.76
CA GLN A 56 -1.37 -7.28 -2.67
C GLN A 56 -0.56 -6.22 -1.93
N LEU A 57 -1.17 -5.56 -0.93
CA LEU A 57 -0.50 -4.61 -0.05
C LEU A 57 0.69 -5.23 0.67
N CYS A 58 0.50 -6.37 1.32
CA CYS A 58 1.58 -7.10 1.99
C CYS A 58 2.68 -7.52 1.00
N ALA A 59 2.31 -7.91 -0.22
CA ALA A 59 3.28 -8.26 -1.26
C ALA A 59 4.10 -7.04 -1.71
N CYS A 60 3.46 -5.88 -1.91
CA CYS A 60 4.12 -4.62 -2.23
C CYS A 60 5.11 -4.20 -1.15
N ILE A 61 4.73 -4.29 0.14
CA ILE A 61 5.62 -3.97 1.27
C ILE A 61 6.87 -4.83 1.26
N LYS A 62 6.71 -6.16 1.16
CA LYS A 62 7.84 -7.11 1.15
C LYS A 62 8.77 -6.85 -0.04
N GLU A 63 8.20 -6.57 -1.20
CA GLU A 63 8.99 -6.27 -2.39
C GLU A 63 9.71 -4.91 -2.29
N CYS A 64 9.08 -3.89 -1.70
CA CYS A 64 9.70 -2.60 -1.41
C CYS A 64 10.90 -2.74 -0.48
N LEU A 65 10.75 -3.49 0.62
CA LEU A 65 11.86 -3.77 1.56
C LEU A 65 13.04 -4.42 0.82
N ARG A 66 12.75 -5.47 0.03
CA ARG A 66 13.76 -6.15 -0.80
C ARG A 66 14.44 -5.19 -1.79
N LYS A 67 13.67 -4.36 -2.51
CA LYS A 67 14.20 -3.39 -3.50
C LYS A 67 15.07 -2.30 -2.85
N SER A 68 14.70 -1.87 -1.64
CA SER A 68 15.46 -0.85 -0.89
C SER A 68 16.67 -1.42 -0.13
N ASN A 69 16.81 -2.76 -0.08
CA ASN A 69 17.80 -3.45 0.74
C ASN A 69 17.76 -3.01 2.23
N LEU A 70 16.55 -2.86 2.77
CA LEU A 70 16.32 -2.48 4.16
C LEU A 70 15.75 -3.64 4.97
N ASP A 71 16.20 -3.74 6.22
CA ASP A 71 15.58 -4.58 7.22
C ASP A 71 14.34 -3.88 7.81
N TYR A 72 13.28 -4.65 8.11
CA TYR A 72 12.02 -4.12 8.64
C TYR A 72 12.20 -3.41 10.00
N THR A 73 13.22 -3.78 10.78
CA THR A 73 13.56 -3.12 12.05
C THR A 73 14.03 -1.67 11.88
N THR A 74 14.42 -1.26 10.66
CA THR A 74 14.83 0.12 10.34
C THR A 74 13.66 1.05 10.03
N ILE A 75 12.45 0.50 9.92
CA ILE A 75 11.23 1.26 9.61
C ILE A 75 10.68 1.89 10.87
N SER A 76 10.54 3.21 10.85
CA SER A 76 10.10 4.01 12.00
C SER A 76 8.58 4.20 12.05
N GLY A 77 7.87 3.86 10.98
CA GLY A 77 6.41 3.99 10.92
C GLY A 77 5.83 3.49 9.60
N ILE A 78 4.51 3.31 9.61
CA ILE A 78 3.72 2.94 8.44
C ILE A 78 2.56 3.91 8.32
N ALA A 79 2.41 4.53 7.16
CA ALA A 79 1.29 5.40 6.83
C ALA A 79 0.39 4.72 5.80
N PHE A 80 -0.93 4.82 5.99
CA PHE A 80 -1.93 4.31 5.06
C PHE A 80 -2.79 5.46 4.54
N THR A 81 -2.98 5.48 3.23
CA THR A 81 -4.01 6.27 2.54
C THR A 81 -4.77 5.34 1.62
N ALA A 82 -6.07 5.56 1.47
CA ALA A 82 -6.93 4.73 0.65
C ALA A 82 -8.07 5.56 0.06
N THR A 83 -8.72 5.02 -0.98
CA THR A 83 -10.00 5.54 -1.44
C THR A 83 -11.04 5.53 -0.31
N CYS A 84 -12.05 6.40 -0.41
CA CYS A 84 -13.19 6.45 0.51
C CYS A 84 -14.23 5.34 0.23
N SER A 85 -13.77 4.14 -0.11
CA SER A 85 -14.62 2.96 -0.31
C SER A 85 -15.20 2.47 1.02
N LEU A 86 -16.33 1.74 0.96
CA LEU A 86 -16.92 1.08 2.13
C LEU A 86 -16.46 -0.38 2.23
N VAL A 87 -16.07 -0.80 3.43
CA VAL A 87 -15.76 -2.20 3.75
C VAL A 87 -16.79 -2.74 4.73
N VAL A 88 -17.37 -3.90 4.43
CA VAL A 88 -18.28 -4.65 5.31
C VAL A 88 -17.61 -5.96 5.69
N VAL A 89 -17.55 -6.26 6.98
CA VAL A 89 -16.97 -7.49 7.53
C VAL A 89 -17.88 -8.06 8.61
N GLU A 90 -17.89 -9.38 8.75
CA GLU A 90 -18.58 -10.04 9.86
C GLU A 90 -17.77 -9.89 11.16
N LYS A 91 -18.48 -9.93 12.29
CA LYS A 91 -17.83 -9.99 13.61
C LYS A 91 -17.16 -11.37 13.75
N LYS A 92 -15.91 -11.37 14.20
CA LYS A 92 -15.19 -12.60 14.56
C LYS A 92 -15.82 -13.30 15.76
#